data_AF-A0A842N1X4-F1
#
_entry.id   AF-A0A842N1X4-F1
#
_cell.length_a   1.000
_cell.length_b   1.000
_cell.length_c   1.000
_cell.angle_alpha   90.00
_cell.angle_beta   90.00
_cell.angle_gamma   90.00
#
_symmetry.space_group_name_H-M   'P 1'
#
loop_
_entity.id
_entity.type
_entity.pdbx_description
1 polymer ?
#
loop_
_entity_poly.entity_id
_entity_poly.type
_entity_poly.pdbx_seq_one_letter_code
_entity_poly.pdbx_strand_id
1 'polypeptide(L)'
;MSKETAHSWIDENEKKIIGLSDKAWEYAEVGLLEYETSKLFADAIEKESFSVERGISRFSERSFSRLVNDRLWEATLVRIRSWLSFRVLRMSLR
;
A
#
# COMPACT_ATOMS: atom_id res chain seq x y z
N MET A 1 28.67 -10.58 23.52
CA MET A 1 29.22 -9.25 23.19
C MET A 1 28.28 -8.48 22.27
N SER A 2 27.93 -8.98 21.07
CA SER A 2 27.08 -8.24 20.12
C SER A 2 25.64 -8.05 20.60
N LYS A 3 25.06 -9.04 21.28
CA LYS A 3 23.70 -9.00 21.81
C LYS A 3 23.55 -7.94 22.91
N GLU A 4 24.50 -7.90 23.84
CA GLU A 4 24.49 -6.97 24.96
C GLU A 4 24.65 -5.53 24.45
N THR A 5 25.54 -5.29 23.49
CA THR A 5 25.67 -3.98 22.82
C THR A 5 24.38 -3.54 22.16
N ALA A 6 23.68 -4.45 21.46
CA ALA A 6 22.39 -4.14 20.85
C ALA A 6 21.32 -3.79 21.88
N HIS A 7 21.25 -4.53 22.99
CA HIS A 7 20.30 -4.23 24.08
C HIS A 7 20.59 -2.87 24.72
N SER A 8 21.84 -2.59 25.08
CA SER A 8 22.23 -1.28 25.64
C SER A 8 21.89 -0.14 24.70
N TRP A 9 22.12 -0.30 23.39
CA TRP A 9 21.75 0.73 22.42
C TRP A 9 20.23 0.96 22.37
N ILE A 10 19.41 -0.09 22.45
CA ILE A 10 17.95 0.03 22.51
C ILE A 10 17.53 0.78 23.79
N ASP A 11 18.09 0.42 24.94
CA ASP A 11 17.77 1.04 26.22
C ASP A 11 18.13 2.53 26.22
N GLU A 12 19.29 2.89 25.68
CA GLU A 12 19.74 4.28 25.54
C GLU A 12 18.85 5.12 24.60
N ASN A 13 18.21 4.46 23.62
CA ASN A 13 17.38 5.11 22.59
C ASN A 13 15.87 4.92 22.80
N GLU A 14 15.45 4.32 23.91
CA GLU A 14 14.06 3.93 24.19
C GLU A 14 13.06 5.05 23.90
N LYS A 15 13.28 6.24 24.47
CA LYS A 15 12.39 7.40 24.29
C LYS A 15 12.25 7.83 22.82
N LYS A 16 13.34 7.74 22.06
CA LYS A 16 13.34 8.09 20.64
C LYS A 16 12.54 7.04 19.85
N ILE A 17 12.73 5.76 20.14
CA ILE A 17 12.00 4.66 19.49
C ILE A 17 10.50 4.78 19.76
N ILE A 18 10.12 5.00 21.02
CA ILE A 18 8.71 5.21 21.42
C ILE A 18 8.12 6.41 20.67
N GLY A 19 8.79 7.56 20.69
CA GLY A 19 8.29 8.77 20.01
C GLY A 19 8.16 8.61 18.48
N LEU A 20 9.04 7.83 17.84
CA LEU A 20 8.89 7.48 16.43
C LEU A 20 7.67 6.60 16.19
N SER A 21 7.42 5.62 17.07
CA SER A 21 6.23 4.77 17.00
C SER A 21 4.94 5.57 17.19
N ASP A 22 4.88 6.45 18.18
CA ASP A 22 3.72 7.31 18.43
C ASP A 22 3.42 8.19 17.21
N LYS A 23 4.44 8.81 16.64
CA LYS A 23 4.31 9.64 15.45
C LYS A 23 3.90 8.86 14.20
N ALA A 24 4.34 7.62 14.05
CA ALA A 24 3.88 6.74 12.96
C ALA A 24 2.36 6.48 13.06
N TRP A 25 1.84 6.28 14.27
CA TRP A 25 0.40 6.11 14.50
C TRP A 25 -0.42 7.37 14.18
N GLU A 26 0.14 8.56 14.39
CA GLU A 26 -0.52 9.83 14.03
C GLU A 26 -0.75 9.99 12.52
N TYR A 27 0.08 9.37 11.68
CA TYR A 27 -0.08 9.44 10.22
C TYR A 27 -1.26 8.62 9.69
N ALA A 28 -1.66 7.56 10.40
CA ALA A 28 -2.81 6.70 10.07
C ALA A 28 -2.86 6.27 8.58
N GLU A 29 -1.69 5.97 7.99
CA GLU A 29 -1.58 5.61 6.58
C GLU A 29 -2.12 4.19 6.31
N VAL A 30 -2.69 4.01 5.12
CA VAL A 30 -3.21 2.71 4.68
C VAL A 30 -2.04 1.83 4.25
N GLY A 31 -2.17 0.53 4.50
CA GLY A 31 -1.24 -0.49 4.03
C GLY A 31 -0.88 -0.30 2.55
N LEU A 32 0.43 -0.36 2.23
CA LEU A 32 1.04 -0.14 0.90
C LEU A 32 1.10 1.33 0.42
N LEU A 33 0.62 2.28 1.21
CA LEU A 33 0.65 3.72 0.91
C LEU A 33 1.28 4.52 2.07
N GLU A 34 2.22 3.93 2.79
CA GLU A 34 2.84 4.49 4.00
C GLU A 34 4.03 5.41 3.69
N TYR A 35 3.79 6.50 2.96
CA TYR A 35 4.83 7.41 2.49
C TYR A 35 5.51 8.19 3.63
N GLU A 36 4.73 8.77 4.53
CA GLU A 36 5.26 9.57 5.64
C GLU A 36 5.88 8.67 6.71
N THR A 37 5.27 7.53 6.99
CA THR A 37 5.77 6.55 7.95
C THR A 37 7.09 5.93 7.49
N SER A 38 7.18 5.51 6.22
CA SER A 38 8.43 4.94 5.68
C SER A 38 9.56 5.97 5.65
N LYS A 39 9.26 7.22 5.28
CA LYS A 39 10.20 8.33 5.33
C LYS A 39 10.65 8.63 6.76
N LEU A 40 9.73 8.68 7.72
CA LEU A 40 10.03 8.94 9.14
C LEU A 40 11.09 7.95 9.66
N PHE A 41 10.89 6.65 9.41
CA PHE A 41 11.83 5.63 9.87
C PHE A 41 13.16 5.66 9.11
N ALA A 42 13.13 5.81 7.79
CA ALA A 42 14.36 5.90 6.99
C ALA A 42 15.24 7.08 7.43
N ASP A 43 14.63 8.27 7.58
CA ASP A 43 15.33 9.48 8.06
C ASP A 43 15.89 9.28 9.47
N ALA A 44 15.16 8.58 10.35
CA ALA A 44 15.60 8.34 11.73
C ALA A 44 16.79 7.37 11.82
N ILE A 45 16.83 6.34 10.96
CA ILE A 45 17.87 5.33 10.91
C ILE A 45 19.14 5.88 10.24
N GLU A 46 19.00 6.66 9.15
CA GLU A 46 20.14 7.32 8.50
C GLU A 46 20.87 8.28 9.47
N LYS A 47 20.14 8.95 10.37
CA LYS A 47 20.73 9.81 11.41
C LYS A 47 21.60 9.05 12.41
N GLU A 48 21.35 7.76 12.59
CA GLU A 48 22.16 6.86 13.43
C GLU A 48 23.35 6.28 12.65
N SER A 49 23.71 6.89 11.51
CA SER A 49 24.85 6.51 10.66
C SER A 49 24.71 5.14 9.97
N PHE A 50 23.49 4.59 9.90
CA PHE A 50 23.22 3.41 9.10
C PHE A 50 23.07 3.79 7.63
N SER A 51 23.59 2.94 6.74
CA SER A 51 23.31 3.03 5.31
C SER A 51 21.92 2.47 5.05
N VAL A 52 20.98 3.33 4.61
CA VAL A 52 19.61 2.94 4.29
C VAL A 52 19.41 2.91 2.78
N GLU A 53 18.96 1.78 2.26
CA GLU A 53 18.48 1.66 0.89
C GLU A 53 16.98 1.98 0.85
N ARG A 54 16.61 3.03 0.12
CA ARG A 54 15.19 3.42 -0.05
C ARG A 54 14.62 2.75 -1.30
N GLY A 55 13.80 1.72 -1.08
CA GLY A 55 13.07 1.02 -2.13
C GLY A 55 11.86 1.79 -2.65
N ILE A 56 11.40 1.43 -3.86
CA ILE A 56 10.19 1.98 -4.48
C ILE A 56 8.96 1.45 -3.73
N SER A 57 8.43 2.19 -2.75
CA SER A 57 7.02 2.00 -2.28
C SER A 57 5.98 2.32 -3.37
N ARG A 58 6.45 2.58 -4.59
CA ARG A 58 5.66 2.78 -5.79
C ARG A 58 5.30 1.42 -6.38
N PHE A 59 4.45 0.65 -5.69
CA PHE A 59 3.48 -0.14 -6.46
C PHE A 59 2.66 0.89 -7.22
N SER A 60 3.06 1.18 -8.46
CA SER A 60 2.48 2.30 -9.17
C SER A 60 0.97 2.05 -9.26
N GLU A 61 0.20 3.03 -8.83
CA GLU A 61 -1.26 3.08 -8.98
C GLU A 61 -1.69 2.71 -10.43
N ARG A 62 -0.81 2.98 -11.41
CA ARG A 62 -0.94 2.59 -12.82
C ARG A 62 -0.86 1.08 -13.11
N SER A 63 -0.25 0.29 -12.23
CA SER A 63 -0.18 -1.17 -12.35
C SER A 63 -1.45 -1.83 -11.80
N PHE A 64 -2.02 -1.28 -10.71
CA PHE A 64 -3.29 -1.76 -10.16
C PHE A 64 -4.47 -1.41 -11.08
N SER A 65 -4.54 -0.16 -11.55
CA SER A 65 -5.57 0.29 -12.50
C SER A 65 -5.58 -0.54 -13.78
N ARG A 66 -4.40 -0.88 -14.34
CA ARG A 66 -4.33 -1.78 -15.51
C ARG A 66 -4.81 -3.19 -15.20
N LEU A 67 -4.44 -3.75 -14.05
CA LEU A 67 -4.89 -5.10 -13.66
C LEU A 67 -6.41 -5.19 -13.43
N VAL A 68 -7.02 -4.14 -12.88
CA VAL A 68 -8.47 -4.10 -12.62
C VAL A 68 -9.25 -3.74 -13.88
N ASN A 69 -8.70 -2.90 -14.77
CA ASN A 69 -9.41 -2.38 -15.92
C ASN A 69 -9.29 -3.25 -17.20
N ASP A 70 -8.25 -4.08 -17.34
CA ASP A 70 -7.93 -4.66 -18.65
C ASP A 70 -8.66 -5.95 -19.05
N ARG A 71 -9.59 -6.54 -18.26
CA ARG A 71 -10.27 -7.75 -18.79
C ARG A 71 -11.57 -8.25 -18.16
N LEU A 72 -12.19 -7.57 -17.21
CA LEU A 72 -13.36 -8.12 -16.51
C LEU A 72 -14.67 -7.34 -16.71
N TRP A 73 -14.63 -6.03 -16.98
CA TRP A 73 -15.85 -5.21 -17.05
C TRP A 73 -16.52 -5.20 -18.44
N GLU A 74 -15.75 -5.25 -19.54
CA GLU A 74 -16.32 -5.30 -20.90
C GLU A 74 -16.96 -6.66 -21.22
N ALA A 75 -16.35 -7.77 -20.79
CA ALA A 75 -16.88 -9.11 -21.06
C ALA A 75 -18.22 -9.40 -20.34
N THR A 76 -18.42 -8.79 -19.17
CA THR A 76 -19.69 -8.89 -18.42
C THR A 76 -20.77 -7.97 -19.02
N LEU A 77 -20.43 -6.74 -19.40
CA LEU A 77 -21.40 -5.81 -20.00
C LEU A 77 -21.89 -6.25 -21.39
N VAL A 78 -21.02 -6.86 -22.22
CA VAL A 78 -21.42 -7.41 -23.54
C VAL A 78 -22.40 -8.58 -23.37
N ARG A 79 -22.21 -9.46 -22.38
CA ARG A 79 -23.17 -10.54 -22.07
C ARG A 79 -24.49 -10.00 -21.54
N ILE A 80 -24.47 -8.99 -20.68
CA ILE A 80 -25.69 -8.37 -20.13
C ILE A 80 -26.48 -7.62 -21.21
N ARG A 81 -25.81 -6.83 -22.07
CA ARG A 81 -26.46 -6.12 -23.19
C ARG A 81 -27.05 -7.07 -24.23
N SER A 82 -26.34 -8.16 -24.56
CA SER A 82 -26.85 -9.18 -25.48
C SER A 82 -28.10 -9.87 -24.93
N TRP A 83 -28.12 -10.17 -23.62
CA TRP A 83 -29.27 -10.80 -22.97
C TRP A 83 -30.50 -9.88 -22.86
N LEU A 84 -30.31 -8.59 -22.57
CA LEU A 84 -31.39 -7.60 -22.53
C LEU A 84 -32.01 -7.36 -23.92
N SER A 85 -31.20 -7.26 -24.98
CA SER A 85 -31.70 -7.10 -26.35
C SER A 85 -32.50 -8.32 -26.83
N PHE A 86 -32.06 -9.54 -26.49
CA PHE A 86 -32.82 -10.76 -26.81
C PHE A 86 -34.15 -10.86 -26.05
N ARG A 87 -34.21 -10.35 -24.81
CA ARG A 87 -35.44 -10.39 -24.00
C ARG A 87 -36.48 -9.39 -24.50
N VAL A 88 -36.07 -8.19 -24.89
CA VAL A 88 -36.96 -7.17 -25.48
C VAL A 88 -37.51 -7.63 -26.84
N LEU A 89 -36.67 -8.22 -27.69
CA LEU A 89 -37.11 -8.74 -29.00
C LEU A 89 -38.15 -9.87 -28.85
N ARG A 90 -38.02 -10.73 -27.82
CA ARG A 90 -38.96 -11.83 -27.54
C ARG A 90 -40.29 -11.36 -26.94
N MET A 91 -40.34 -10.17 -26.35
CA MET A 91 -41.58 -9.56 -25.83
C MET A 91 -42.34 -8.78 -26.92
N SER A 92 -41.67 -8.32 -27.97
CA SER A 92 -42.31 -7.62 -29.11
C SER A 92 -42.87 -8.55 -30.19
N LEU A 93 -42.54 -9.84 -30.14
CA LEU A 93 -42.97 -10.89 -31.10
C LEU A 93 -44.03 -11.84 -30.52
N ARG A 94 -44.78 -11.40 -29.49
CA ARG A 94 -45.95 -12.10 -28.96
C ARG A 94 -47.21 -11.30 -29.21
#